data_AF-A0A932CVU4-F1
#
_entry.id   AF-A0A932CVU4-F1
#
_cell.length_a   1.000
_cell.length_b   1.000
_cell.length_c   1.000
_cell.angle_alpha   90.00
_cell.angle_beta   90.00
_cell.angle_gamma   90.00
#
_symmetry.space_group_name_H-M   'P 1'
#
loop_
_entity.id
_entity.type
_entity.pdbx_description
1 polymer ?
#
loop_
_entity_poly.entity_id
_entity_poly.type
_entity_poly.pdbx_seq_one_letter_code
_entity_poly.pdbx_strand_id
1 'polypeptide(L)'
;MTRDNAKANAASEIARARVSLRAAGVLAREGLHDDAISDAYYAAFHAVRALLFSIGEEPRTHAGVVHLFNVRFVRTGRIDARHLSALSRAQHDRTAADYGTSVTFTAEDAAEQIACARDLVDAAEALLAG
;
A
#
# COMPACT_ATOMS: atom_id res chain seq x y z
N MET A 1 -15.56 -12.57 -11.77
CA MET A 1 -15.53 -12.75 -10.30
C MET A 1 -16.95 -12.71 -9.76
N THR A 2 -17.33 -13.60 -8.84
CA THR A 2 -18.62 -13.49 -8.11
C THR A 2 -18.49 -12.44 -7.00
N ARG A 3 -19.62 -11.90 -6.52
CA ARG A 3 -19.62 -10.91 -5.44
C ARG A 3 -18.99 -11.44 -4.14
N ASP A 4 -19.19 -12.73 -3.86
CA ASP A 4 -18.61 -13.38 -2.67
C ASP A 4 -17.09 -13.56 -2.79
N ASN A 5 -16.60 -13.92 -3.98
CA ASN A 5 -15.17 -14.01 -4.24
C ASN A 5 -14.49 -12.64 -4.16
N ALA A 6 -15.17 -11.57 -4.62
CA ALA A 6 -14.66 -10.19 -4.53
C ALA A 6 -14.45 -9.75 -3.08
N LYS A 7 -15.43 -10.02 -2.20
CA LYS A 7 -15.32 -9.71 -0.77
C LYS A 7 -14.23 -10.54 -0.08
N ALA A 8 -14.15 -11.84 -0.37
CA ALA A 8 -13.12 -12.70 0.20
C ALA A 8 -11.70 -12.28 -0.23
N ASN A 9 -11.53 -11.93 -1.51
CA ASN A 9 -10.25 -11.42 -2.04
C ASN A 9 -9.87 -10.09 -1.39
N ALA A 10 -10.82 -9.15 -1.26
CA ALA A 10 -10.59 -7.88 -0.59
C ALA A 10 -10.16 -8.07 0.88
N ALA A 11 -10.87 -8.93 1.63
CA ALA A 11 -10.51 -9.23 3.02
C ALA A 11 -9.13 -9.88 3.16
N SER A 12 -8.79 -10.80 2.25
CA SER A 12 -7.45 -11.43 2.21
C SER A 12 -6.34 -10.40 1.96
N GLU A 13 -6.54 -9.47 1.03
CA GLU A 13 -5.58 -8.40 0.76
C GLU A 13 -5.45 -7.42 1.93
N ILE A 14 -6.53 -7.06 2.63
CA ILE A 14 -6.44 -6.27 3.87
C ILE A 14 -5.63 -7.00 4.95
N ALA A 15 -5.85 -8.30 5.12
CA ALA A 15 -5.08 -9.09 6.08
C ALA A 15 -3.58 -9.06 5.76
N ARG A 16 -3.22 -9.19 4.48
CA ARG A 16 -1.82 -9.05 4.01
C ARG A 16 -1.28 -7.65 4.24
N ALA A 17 -2.08 -6.61 3.96
CA ALA A 17 -1.69 -5.23 4.19
C ALA A 17 -1.33 -4.97 5.66
N ARG A 18 -2.15 -5.50 6.59
CA ARG A 18 -1.90 -5.41 8.04
C ARG A 18 -0.67 -6.21 8.47
N VAL A 19 -0.39 -7.36 7.86
CA VAL A 19 0.84 -8.14 8.12
C VAL A 19 2.08 -7.34 7.71
N SER A 20 2.12 -6.83 6.48
CA SER A 20 3.25 -6.02 5.99
C SER A 20 3.44 -4.74 6.82
N LEU A 21 2.36 -4.06 7.22
CA LEU A 21 2.47 -2.87 8.06
C LEU A 21 3.07 -3.18 9.44
N ARG A 22 2.75 -4.36 10.01
CA ARG A 22 3.37 -4.81 11.27
C ARG A 22 4.85 -5.16 11.06
N ALA A 23 5.19 -5.83 9.96
CA ALA A 23 6.57 -6.17 9.61
C ALA A 23 7.42 -4.89 9.47
N ALA A 24 6.93 -3.89 8.72
CA ALA A 24 7.59 -2.60 8.57
C ALA A 24 7.91 -1.95 9.93
N GLY A 25 6.96 -1.97 10.87
CA GLY A 25 7.16 -1.44 12.22
C GLY A 25 8.13 -2.24 13.09
N VAL A 26 8.32 -3.54 12.83
CA VAL A 26 9.37 -4.34 13.49
C VAL A 26 10.73 -3.99 12.89
N LEU A 27 10.85 -4.03 11.57
CA LEU A 27 12.08 -3.76 10.84
C LEU A 27 12.64 -2.36 11.15
N ALA A 28 11.77 -1.34 11.16
CA ALA A 28 12.18 0.02 11.48
C ALA A 28 12.76 0.15 12.91
N ARG A 29 12.22 -0.60 13.88
CA ARG A 29 12.72 -0.59 15.27
C ARG A 29 14.08 -1.27 15.40
N GLU A 30 14.35 -2.25 14.55
CA GLU A 30 15.64 -2.95 14.49
C GLU A 30 16.69 -2.20 13.64
N GLY A 31 16.36 -1.02 13.09
CA GLY A 31 17.26 -0.25 12.24
C GLY A 31 17.35 -0.74 10.79
N LEU A 32 16.47 -1.66 10.39
CA LEU A 32 16.38 -2.20 9.03
C LEU A 32 15.47 -1.31 8.18
N HIS A 33 15.92 -0.10 7.88
CA HIS A 33 15.10 0.96 7.27
C HIS A 33 14.68 0.63 5.84
N ASP A 34 15.58 0.08 5.04
CA ASP A 34 15.33 -0.31 3.65
C ASP A 34 14.21 -1.37 3.58
N ASP A 35 14.34 -2.43 4.38
CA ASP A 35 13.32 -3.48 4.48
C ASP A 35 11.99 -2.92 5.02
N ALA A 36 12.05 -2.00 5.98
CA ALA A 36 10.85 -1.37 6.53
C ALA A 36 10.10 -0.54 5.48
N ILE A 37 10.80 0.18 4.60
CA ILE A 37 10.21 0.93 3.50
C ILE A 37 9.59 -0.02 2.48
N SER A 38 10.26 -1.12 2.16
CA SER A 38 9.73 -2.14 1.25
C SER A 38 8.44 -2.76 1.79
N ASP A 39 8.39 -3.12 3.08
CA ASP A 39 7.16 -3.63 3.71
C ASP A 39 6.05 -2.56 3.83
N ALA A 40 6.39 -1.30 4.08
CA ALA A 40 5.43 -0.20 4.08
C ALA A 40 4.79 -0.01 2.69
N TYR A 41 5.58 -0.11 1.62
CA TYR A 41 5.06 -0.13 0.25
C TYR A 41 4.09 -1.30 0.03
N TYR A 42 4.45 -2.52 0.42
CA TYR A 42 3.57 -3.67 0.23
C TYR A 42 2.28 -3.57 1.04
N ALA A 43 2.32 -2.96 2.23
CA ALA A 43 1.12 -2.67 3.00
C ALA A 43 0.15 -1.77 2.21
N ALA A 44 0.65 -0.65 1.69
CA ALA A 44 -0.11 0.27 0.86
C ALA A 44 -0.64 -0.40 -0.43
N PHE A 45 0.21 -1.18 -1.10
CA PHE A 45 -0.13 -1.91 -2.32
C PHE A 45 -1.29 -2.90 -2.10
N HIS A 46 -1.22 -3.68 -1.02
CA HIS A 46 -2.26 -4.64 -0.67
C HIS A 46 -3.58 -3.94 -0.30
N ALA A 47 -3.55 -2.81 0.41
CA ALA A 47 -4.74 -2.01 0.68
C ALA A 47 -5.44 -1.54 -0.61
N VAL A 48 -4.67 -1.07 -1.58
CA VAL A 48 -5.21 -0.65 -2.88
C VAL A 48 -5.76 -1.83 -3.68
N ARG A 49 -5.10 -2.99 -3.66
CA ARG A 49 -5.64 -4.20 -4.30
C ARG A 49 -6.95 -4.64 -3.67
N ALA A 50 -7.09 -4.53 -2.35
CA ALA A 50 -8.35 -4.82 -1.67
C ALA A 50 -9.49 -3.93 -2.18
N LEU A 51 -9.24 -2.63 -2.30
CA LEU A 51 -10.19 -1.67 -2.87
C LEU A 51 -10.59 -2.04 -4.30
N LEU A 52 -9.64 -2.39 -5.15
CA LEU A 52 -9.90 -2.77 -6.54
C LEU A 52 -10.71 -4.07 -6.64
N PHE A 53 -10.37 -5.09 -5.85
CA PHE A 53 -11.14 -6.33 -5.80
C PHE A 53 -12.58 -6.09 -5.36
N SER A 54 -12.81 -5.20 -4.41
CA SER A 54 -14.16 -4.88 -3.91
C SER A 54 -15.12 -4.36 -4.99
N ILE A 55 -14.58 -3.79 -6.06
CA ILE A 55 -15.34 -3.27 -7.21
C ILE A 55 -15.22 -4.14 -8.46
N GLY A 56 -14.65 -5.35 -8.36
CA GLY A 56 -14.55 -6.28 -9.49
C GLY A 56 -13.29 -6.17 -10.33
N GLU A 57 -12.34 -5.30 -9.97
CA GLU A 57 -11.13 -5.04 -10.74
C GLU A 57 -9.95 -5.90 -10.25
N GLU A 58 -9.25 -6.56 -11.19
CA GLU A 58 -8.16 -7.50 -10.90
C GLU A 58 -6.87 -7.15 -11.66
N PRO A 59 -6.18 -6.06 -11.30
CA PRO A 59 -4.91 -5.71 -11.95
C PRO A 59 -3.84 -6.78 -11.71
N ARG A 60 -3.06 -7.06 -12.76
CA ARG A 60 -1.97 -8.05 -12.74
C ARG A 60 -0.57 -7.44 -12.65
N THR A 61 -0.46 -6.12 -12.65
CA THR A 61 0.82 -5.40 -12.64
C THR A 61 0.79 -4.26 -11.63
N HIS A 62 1.96 -3.86 -11.12
CA HIS A 62 2.10 -2.71 -10.23
C HIS A 62 1.57 -1.42 -10.84
N ALA A 63 1.95 -1.15 -12.10
CA ALA A 63 1.46 0.01 -12.84
C ALA A 63 -0.07 -0.01 -13.01
N GLY A 64 -0.66 -1.19 -13.25
CA GLY A 64 -2.11 -1.36 -13.34
C GLY A 64 -2.83 -1.05 -12.03
N VAL A 65 -2.26 -1.45 -10.89
CA VAL A 65 -2.78 -1.13 -9.55
C VAL A 65 -2.82 0.39 -9.34
N VAL A 66 -1.69 1.09 -9.58
CA VAL A 66 -1.61 2.55 -9.39
C VAL A 66 -2.57 3.29 -10.33
N HIS A 67 -2.63 2.88 -11.60
CA HIS A 67 -3.53 3.49 -12.58
C HIS A 67 -5.01 3.35 -12.18
N LEU A 68 -5.45 2.13 -11.89
CA LEU A 68 -6.84 1.87 -11.53
C LEU A 68 -7.20 2.52 -10.19
N PHE A 69 -6.29 2.56 -9.22
CA PHE A 69 -6.49 3.28 -7.97
C PHE A 69 -6.79 4.76 -8.20
N ASN A 70 -5.97 5.41 -9.04
CA ASN A 70 -6.18 6.80 -9.41
C ASN A 70 -7.57 7.01 -10.05
N VAL A 71 -7.91 6.20 -11.06
CA VAL A 71 -9.15 6.34 -11.82
C VAL A 71 -10.39 6.01 -10.99
N ARG A 72 -10.34 4.99 -10.13
CA ARG A 72 -11.52 4.42 -9.45
C ARG A 72 -11.77 4.96 -8.04
N PHE A 73 -10.77 5.55 -7.39
CA PHE A 73 -10.89 6.01 -6.00
C PHE A 73 -10.46 7.47 -5.82
N VAL A 74 -9.32 7.85 -6.40
CA VAL A 74 -8.75 9.19 -6.18
C VAL A 74 -9.48 10.25 -6.99
N ARG A 75 -9.60 10.08 -8.31
CA ARG A 75 -10.33 11.02 -9.18
C ARG A 75 -11.82 11.11 -8.87
N THR A 76 -12.36 10.11 -8.19
CA THR A 76 -13.75 10.10 -7.72
C THR A 76 -13.94 10.76 -6.35
N GLY A 77 -12.85 11.22 -5.71
CA GLY A 77 -12.88 11.86 -4.39
C GLY A 77 -13.14 10.91 -3.21
N ARG A 78 -13.07 9.59 -3.42
CA ARG A 78 -13.28 8.59 -2.35
C ARG A 78 -12.03 8.39 -1.50
N ILE A 79 -10.86 8.65 -2.08
CA ILE A 79 -9.57 8.66 -1.40
C ILE A 79 -8.86 9.96 -1.77
N ASP A 80 -8.22 10.58 -0.79
CA ASP A 80 -7.46 11.81 -0.99
C ASP A 80 -6.25 11.59 -1.92
N ALA A 81 -5.97 12.57 -2.79
CA ALA A 81 -4.87 12.51 -3.75
C ALA A 81 -3.49 12.33 -3.11
N ARG A 82 -3.31 12.73 -1.85
CA ARG A 82 -2.06 12.50 -1.09
C ARG A 82 -1.67 11.02 -1.05
N HIS A 83 -2.65 10.11 -1.03
CA HIS A 83 -2.38 8.67 -0.98
C HIS A 83 -1.83 8.14 -2.30
N LEU A 84 -2.21 8.74 -3.44
CA LEU A 84 -1.64 8.38 -4.74
C LEU A 84 -0.17 8.81 -4.82
N SER A 85 0.11 10.04 -4.38
CA SER A 85 1.48 10.57 -4.34
C SER A 85 2.36 9.75 -3.40
N ALA A 86 1.85 9.41 -2.20
CA ALA A 86 2.54 8.56 -1.24
C ALA A 86 2.82 7.17 -1.81
N LEU A 87 1.84 6.52 -2.45
CA LEU A 87 2.04 5.20 -3.07
C LEU A 87 3.09 5.25 -4.19
N SER A 88 3.08 6.31 -5.00
CA SER A 88 4.04 6.50 -6.09
C SER A 88 5.46 6.71 -5.56
N ARG A 89 5.61 7.51 -4.50
CA ARG A 89 6.88 7.71 -3.80
C ARG A 89 7.36 6.40 -3.17
N ALA A 90 6.51 5.71 -2.42
CA ALA A 90 6.82 4.41 -1.81
C ALA A 90 7.29 3.38 -2.84
N GLN A 91 6.70 3.36 -4.05
CA GLN A 91 7.15 2.47 -5.12
C GLN A 91 8.56 2.81 -5.62
N HIS A 92 8.88 4.10 -5.73
CA HIS A 92 10.20 4.56 -6.09
C HIS A 92 11.23 4.20 -5.01
N ASP A 93 10.92 4.54 -3.75
CA ASP A 93 11.79 4.30 -2.60
C ASP A 93 12.04 2.80 -2.39
N ARG A 94 11.01 1.95 -2.50
CA ARG A 94 11.15 0.48 -2.51
C ARG A 94 12.07 -0.02 -3.62
N THR A 95 12.03 0.61 -4.80
CA THR A 95 12.93 0.22 -5.90
C THR A 95 14.38 0.61 -5.59
N ALA A 96 14.60 1.75 -4.93
CA ALA A 96 15.93 2.14 -4.47
C ALA A 96 16.45 1.19 -3.37
N ALA A 97 15.61 0.86 -2.39
CA ALA A 97 15.92 -0.06 -1.30
C ALA A 97 16.24 -1.48 -1.80
N ASP A 98 15.36 -2.08 -2.60
CA ASP A 98 15.49 -3.48 -3.02
C ASP A 98 16.65 -3.74 -4.00
N TYR A 99 17.06 -2.72 -4.77
CA TYR A 99 18.12 -2.85 -5.77
C TYR A 99 19.44 -2.17 -5.38
N GLY A 100 19.56 -1.71 -4.12
CA GLY A 100 20.81 -1.21 -3.57
C GLY A 100 21.38 -0.02 -4.35
N THR A 101 20.55 0.98 -4.64
CA THR A 101 21.07 2.24 -5.18
C THR A 101 21.87 2.97 -4.10
N SER A 102 22.66 4.00 -4.45
CA SER A 102 23.47 4.79 -3.50
C SER A 102 22.65 5.59 -2.46
N VAL A 103 21.36 5.30 -2.32
CA VAL A 103 20.43 5.94 -1.39
C VAL A 103 20.52 5.23 -0.05
N THR A 104 20.79 5.99 1.00
CA THR A 104 20.72 5.50 2.39
C THR A 104 19.45 6.05 3.01
N PHE A 105 18.53 5.17 3.39
CA PHE A 105 17.30 5.58 4.06
C PHE A 105 17.52 5.74 5.56
N THR A 106 16.94 6.80 6.11
CA THR A 106 17.00 7.11 7.54
C THR A 106 15.82 6.49 8.29
N ALA A 107 15.91 6.50 9.63
CA ALA A 107 14.77 6.15 10.48
C ALA A 107 13.55 7.06 10.23
N GLU A 108 13.77 8.32 9.86
CA GLU A 108 12.70 9.28 9.56
C GLU A 108 12.00 8.93 8.24
N ASP A 109 12.76 8.57 7.20
CA ASP A 109 12.19 8.11 5.92
C ASP A 109 11.31 6.87 6.12
N ALA A 110 11.79 5.89 6.87
CA ALA A 110 11.03 4.69 7.19
C ALA A 110 9.76 5.01 8.00
N ALA A 111 9.86 5.90 8.99
CA ALA A 111 8.72 6.30 9.80
C ALA A 111 7.65 7.03 8.97
N GLU A 112 8.06 7.92 8.06
CA GLU A 112 7.16 8.63 7.15
C GLU A 112 6.41 7.65 6.23
N GLN A 113 7.14 6.71 5.61
CA GLN A 113 6.54 5.69 4.73
C GLN A 113 5.56 4.78 5.49
N ILE A 114 5.90 4.38 6.72
CA ILE A 114 5.01 3.58 7.57
C ILE A 114 3.74 4.36 7.93
N ALA A 115 3.87 5.65 8.25
CA ALA A 115 2.72 6.50 8.56
C ALA A 115 1.79 6.64 7.36
N CYS A 116 2.33 6.97 6.18
CA CYS A 116 1.55 7.05 4.94
C CYS A 116 0.87 5.72 4.58
N ALA A 117 1.57 4.60 4.73
CA ALA A 117 1.02 3.27 4.48
C ALA A 117 -0.12 2.95 5.45
N ARG A 118 0.05 3.26 6.74
CA ARG A 118 -0.99 3.09 7.77
C ARG A 118 -2.24 3.87 7.43
N ASP A 119 -2.10 5.16 7.12
CA ASP A 119 -3.23 6.02 6.79
C ASP A 119 -4.03 5.49 5.59
N LEU A 120 -3.34 4.96 4.56
CA LEU A 120 -4.00 4.35 3.41
C LEU A 120 -4.68 3.02 3.75
N VAL A 121 -4.05 2.18 4.56
CA VAL A 121 -4.65 0.91 5.03
C VAL A 121 -5.93 1.19 5.81
N ASP A 122 -5.89 2.15 6.74
CA ASP A 122 -7.04 2.52 7.57
C ASP A 122 -8.16 3.14 6.72
N ALA A 123 -7.82 4.00 5.75
CA ALA A 123 -8.80 4.56 4.81
C ALA A 123 -9.45 3.48 3.92
N ALA A 124 -8.67 2.50 3.47
CA ALA A 124 -9.18 1.38 2.68
C ALA A 124 -10.15 0.51 3.49
N GLU A 125 -9.81 0.16 4.73
CA GLU A 125 -10.70 -0.60 5.61
C GLU A 125 -12.00 0.15 5.90
N ALA A 126 -11.93 1.45 6.18
CA ALA A 126 -13.11 2.28 6.42
C ALA A 126 -14.07 2.27 5.21
N LEU A 127 -13.53 2.37 3.98
CA LEU A 127 -14.31 2.28 2.75
C LEU A 127 -14.91 0.89 2.51
N LEU A 128 -14.23 -0.19 2.92
CA LEU A 128 -14.70 -1.56 2.73
C LEU A 128 -15.73 -2.00 3.78
N ALA A 129 -15.77 -1.32 4.92
CA ALA A 129 -16.73 -1.57 6.00
C ALA A 129 -18.12 -0.93 5.76
N GLY A 130 -18.20 0.08 4.89
CA GLY A 130 -19.45 0.75 4.47
C GLY A 130 -20.14 0.07 3.29
#